data_AF-A0AA96TB07-F1
#
_entry.id   AF-A0AA96TB07-F1
#
_cell.length_a   1.000
_cell.length_b   1.000
_cell.length_c   1.000
_cell.angle_alpha   90.00
_cell.angle_beta   90.00
_cell.angle_gamma   90.00
#
_symmetry.space_group_name_H-M   'P 1'
#
loop_
_entity.id
_entity.type
_entity.pdbx_description
1 polymer ?
#
loop_
_entity_poly.entity_id
_entity_poly.type
_entity_poly.pdbx_seq_one_letter_code
_entity_poly.pdbx_strand_id
1 'polypeptide(L)' 'MEHNEFKDQLYEVLDENDVALGIEDIDTSDAANIFTIKTRDGSVFEIETRKIE' A
#
# COMPACT_ATOMS: atom_id res chain seq x y z
N MET A 1 14.18 9.86 -6.03
CA MET A 1 13.58 8.62 -5.49
C MET A 1 13.13 7.78 -6.66
N GLU A 2 13.52 6.50 -6.67
CA GLU A 2 12.98 5.56 -7.65
C GLU A 2 11.55 5.14 -7.29
N HIS A 3 10.75 4.72 -8.26
CA HIS A 3 9.36 4.33 -7.98
C HIS A 3 9.30 3.16 -6.99
N ASN A 4 10.21 2.19 -7.12
CA ASN A 4 10.31 1.10 -6.15
C ASN A 4 10.70 1.58 -4.75
N GLU A 5 11.62 2.53 -4.64
CA GLU A 5 12.00 3.13 -3.34
C GLU A 5 10.80 3.85 -2.69
N PHE A 6 9.96 4.52 -3.48
CA PHE A 6 8.72 5.11 -2.99
C PHE A 6 7.70 4.05 -2.53
N LYS A 7 7.56 2.95 -3.29
CA LYS A 7 6.67 1.84 -2.94
C LYS A 7 7.09 1.17 -1.63
N ASP A 8 8.39 0.95 -1.44
CA ASP A 8 8.94 0.36 -0.21
C ASP A 8 8.61 1.24 0.99
N GLN A 9 8.83 2.57 0.88
CA GLN A 9 8.49 3.51 1.94
C GLN A 9 6.97 3.62 2.20
N LEU A 10 6.15 3.56 1.15
CA LEU A 10 4.70 3.55 1.31
C LEU A 10 4.23 2.30 2.05
N TYR A 11 4.82 1.14 1.74
CA TYR A 11 4.55 -0.10 2.47
C TYR A 11 4.89 0.05 3.95
N GLU A 12 6.09 0.54 4.26
CA GLU A 12 6.53 0.76 5.66
C GLU A 12 5.56 1.67 6.42
N VAL A 13 5.13 2.79 5.81
CA VAL A 13 4.17 3.70 6.44
C VAL A 13 2.81 3.02 6.67
N LEU A 14 2.33 2.22 5.73
CA LEU A 14 1.06 1.50 5.88
C LEU A 14 1.14 0.43 6.97
N ASP A 15 2.25 -0.31 7.03
CA ASP A 15 2.50 -1.36 8.02
C ASP A 15 2.67 -0.77 9.43
N GLU A 16 3.44 0.31 9.59
CA GLU A 16 3.62 0.99 10.88
C GLU A 16 2.32 1.60 11.43
N ASN A 17 1.36 1.92 10.55
CA ASN A 17 0.09 2.55 10.92
C ASN A 17 -1.11 1.58 10.81
N ASP A 18 -0.87 0.28 10.70
CA ASP A 18 -1.91 -0.74 10.49
C ASP A 18 -3.02 -0.71 11.57
N VAL A 19 -2.65 -0.47 12.83
CA VAL A 19 -3.60 -0.37 13.94
C VAL A 19 -4.51 0.85 13.78
N ALA A 20 -3.92 2.01 13.49
CA ALA A 20 -4.64 3.28 13.39
C ALA A 20 -5.54 3.35 12.15
N LEU A 21 -5.07 2.76 11.04
CA LEU A 21 -5.81 2.69 9.77
C LEU A 21 -6.79 1.51 9.72
N GLY A 22 -6.77 0.63 10.73
CA GLY A 22 -7.63 -0.55 10.76
C GLY A 22 -7.29 -1.55 9.66
N ILE A 23 -6.03 -1.64 9.23
CA ILE A 23 -5.57 -2.56 8.20
C ILE A 23 -5.50 -3.98 8.79
N GLU A 24 -6.01 -4.95 8.03
CA GLU A 24 -5.91 -6.38 8.31
C GLU A 24 -4.82 -7.03 7.46
N ASP A 25 -4.73 -6.64 6.19
CA ASP A 25 -3.80 -7.24 5.23
C ASP A 25 -3.40 -6.24 4.14
N ILE A 26 -2.18 -6.40 3.62
CA ILE A 26 -1.61 -5.60 2.53
C ILE A 26 -1.03 -6.57 1.50
N ASP A 27 -1.56 -6.56 0.28
CA ASP A 27 -1.01 -7.29 -0.86
C ASP A 27 -0.42 -6.31 -1.88
N THR A 28 0.69 -6.68 -2.50
CA THR A 28 1.39 -5.83 -3.46
C THR A 28 1.49 -6.50 -4.83
N SER A 29 1.06 -5.77 -5.86
CA SER A 29 1.23 -6.17 -7.26
C SER A 29 2.25 -5.26 -7.91
N ASP A 30 3.53 -5.64 -7.82
CA ASP A 30 4.64 -4.85 -8.36
C ASP A 30 4.53 -4.56 -9.85
N ALA A 31 4.05 -5.54 -10.63
CA ALA A 31 3.86 -5.39 -12.07
C ALA A 31 2.76 -4.39 -12.42
N ALA A 32 1.74 -4.26 -11.56
CA ALA A 32 0.62 -3.34 -11.74
C ALA A 32 0.81 -2.01 -10.99
N ASN A 33 1.81 -1.91 -10.12
CA ASN A 33 2.02 -0.79 -9.19
C ASN A 33 0.84 -0.52 -8.25
N ILE A 34 0.14 -1.58 -7.85
CA ILE A 34 -1.05 -1.54 -6.99
C ILE A 34 -0.74 -2.14 -5.63
N PHE A 35 -1.20 -1.47 -4.58
CA PHE A 35 -1.35 -2.02 -3.23
C PHE A 35 -2.82 -2.32 -3.01
N THR A 36 -3.15 -3.54 -2.59
CA THR A 36 -4.49 -3.91 -2.16
C THR A 36 -4.51 -3.90 -0.64
N ILE A 37 -5.38 -3.08 -0.06
CA ILE A 37 -5.51 -2.92 1.39
C ILE A 37 -6.83 -3.53 1.81
N LYS A 38 -6.77 -4.55 2.68
CA LYS A 38 -7.95 -5.08 3.35
C LYS A 38 -8.01 -4.50 4.75
N THR A 39 -9.16 -3.96 5.15
CA THR A 39 -9.39 -3.42 6.49
C THR A 39 -10.12 -4.43 7.38
N ARG A 40 -9.98 -4.30 8.70
CA ARG A 40 -10.58 -5.18 9.71
C ARG A 40 -12.12 -5.16 9.72
N ASP A 41 -12.72 -4.14 9.10
CA ASP A 41 -14.17 -4.08 8.88
C ASP A 41 -14.63 -4.84 7.62
N GLY A 42 -13.70 -5.44 6.89
CA GLY A 42 -13.94 -6.21 5.67
C GLY A 42 -13.92 -5.39 4.39
N SER A 43 -13.70 -4.07 4.45
CA SER A 43 -13.54 -3.25 3.24
C SER A 43 -12.22 -3.56 2.53
N VAL A 44 -12.21 -3.33 1.21
CA VAL A 44 -11.02 -3.53 0.36
C VAL A 44 -10.82 -2.28 -0.50
N PHE A 45 -9.60 -1.76 -0.51
CA PHE A 45 -9.20 -0.59 -1.28
C PHE A 45 -7.96 -0.92 -2.13
N GLU A 46 -7.81 -0.20 -3.24
CA GLU A 46 -6.61 -0.23 -4.07
C GLU A 46 -5.93 1.13 -4.04
N ILE A 47 -4.60 1.13 -3.93
CA ILE A 47 -3.75 2.31 -4.10
C ILE A 47 -2.86 2.05 -5.31
N GLU A 48 -3.14 2.76 -6.41
CA GLU A 48 -2.29 2.76 -7.59
C GLU A 48 -1.22 3.86 -7.44
N THR A 49 0.03 3.50 -7.72
CA THR A 49 1.15 4.44 -7.68
C THR A 49 1.78 4.59 -9.06
N ARG A 50 2.23 5.81 -9.37
CA ARG A 50 2.92 6.12 -10.62
C ARG A 50 3.93 7.22 -10.41
N LYS A 51 5.14 7.06 -10.95
CA LYS A 51 6.14 8.13 -11.02
C LYS A 51 5.79 9.07 -12.17
N ILE A 52 5.53 10.33 -11.86
CA ILE A 52 5.32 11.39 -12.84
C ILE A 52 6.57 12.27 -12.78
N GLU A 53 7.44 12.11 -13.79
CA GLU A 53 8.76 12.77 -13.95
C GLU A 53 9.88 12.24 -13.02
#